data_AF-A0A2P4Y8Z5-F1
#
_entry.id   AF-A0A2P4Y8Z5-F1
#
_cell.length_a   1.000
_cell.length_b   1.000
_cell.length_c   1.000
_cell.angle_alpha   90.00
_cell.angle_beta   90.00
_cell.angle_gamma   90.00
#
_symmetry.space_group_name_H-M   'P 1'
#
loop_
_entity.id
_entity.type
_entity.pdbx_description
1 polymer ?
#
loop_
_entity_poly.entity_id
_entity_poly.type
_entity_poly.pdbx_seq_one_letter_code
_entity_poly.pdbx_strand_id
1 'polypeptide(L)'
;MKLNDSHAELDVDEMEWMFRKNPADASKKLDEKKKEAEKVPAQPKEVLLFDPKRQQNVSIAIARFKMSSEDIKNAIYALDGQKLGSEVLNVLISISPTLEEIDLLKNYDGDVKLLGNVEKFFLDLLTIPRYTQRIKCFRYKLQFENRILETQAQLDTLVAATDQVAESDKFRRVLEHILAIGNYLNGSTPRGGAYGFKLDTLMKLHTLKSVDPRVTLMHFLLRQLEEKAPDVITFAGEVPHIVEAKRLSLDQLRADLSSYNTELAMLKGQVRASKNDHIEGDKFYEVMTPFAKDAEEVLEELGRDFNGLETSYQELVSSFGEDPRKVGPMEFFTIVDEFVTEFKKAYRQNQTKEYQTIYEEAAAARAAAEAAKAERLKQEAEERQRQEEERQQNSQETKAIYAEIVSIITTWAGKHSPGNEDAVMEQFKDTSRKFGMDEITGDEFCDQVRQCVGSKCASKIIPNSAKLLSDEEKQNVLLEAFARFKEQVKKEKESKKQQRNSLVSPPSEGRERAGSSSAGRKRNKVVVPLPIKDIEPVVGEEAQLLHKSILESVLAAFGGDPKKMKSFTSHTRKYGNEQITAHEFYQYLMDSFDPDFVGRLVPDLARLLQDSEKRHALIRALCESAPGWAKFAGL
;
A
#
# COMPACT_ATOMS: atom_id res chain seq x y z
N MET A 1 13.36 -9.09 -51.32
CA MET A 1 12.31 -8.52 -52.21
C MET A 1 13.01 -7.97 -53.44
N LYS A 2 12.83 -8.57 -54.62
CA LYS A 2 13.38 -8.01 -55.87
C LYS A 2 12.31 -7.14 -56.49
N LEU A 3 12.57 -5.84 -56.59
CA LEU A 3 11.68 -4.89 -57.25
C LEU A 3 11.96 -4.93 -58.76
N ASN A 4 10.90 -4.87 -59.55
CA ASN A 4 10.94 -4.83 -61.01
C ASN A 4 10.15 -3.61 -61.48
N ASP A 5 10.86 -2.66 -62.06
CA ASP A 5 10.37 -1.36 -62.53
C ASP A 5 9.56 -1.45 -63.83
N SER A 6 9.68 -2.54 -64.59
CA SER A 6 8.87 -2.78 -65.80
C SER A 6 7.36 -2.94 -65.55
N HIS A 7 6.92 -3.01 -64.28
CA HIS A 7 5.51 -3.03 -63.90
C HIS A 7 4.99 -1.63 -63.49
N ALA A 8 5.84 -0.62 -63.45
CA ALA A 8 5.44 0.75 -63.19
C ALA A 8 5.07 1.44 -64.51
N GLU A 9 3.77 1.46 -64.81
CA GLU A 9 3.24 2.28 -65.90
C GLU A 9 3.26 3.76 -65.45
N LEU A 10 4.15 4.54 -66.04
CA LEU A 10 4.28 5.98 -65.81
C LEU A 10 3.78 6.73 -67.04
N ASP A 11 3.03 7.80 -66.81
CA ASP A 11 2.68 8.76 -67.85
C ASP A 11 3.92 9.63 -68.18
N VAL A 12 4.65 9.19 -69.20
CA VAL A 12 5.91 9.82 -69.61
C VAL A 12 5.66 11.23 -70.15
N ASP A 13 4.53 11.48 -70.80
CA ASP A 13 4.20 12.78 -71.40
C ASP A 13 3.88 13.82 -70.32
N GLU A 14 3.08 13.45 -69.31
CA GLU A 14 2.83 14.32 -68.16
C GLU A 14 4.12 14.59 -67.37
N MET A 15 4.93 13.56 -67.16
CA MET A 15 6.23 13.69 -66.48
C MET A 15 7.15 14.64 -67.25
N GLU A 16 7.31 14.48 -68.55
CA GLU A 16 8.12 15.39 -69.37
C GLU A 16 7.55 16.82 -69.36
N TRP A 17 6.23 16.98 -69.40
CA TRP A 17 5.59 18.29 -69.34
C TRP A 17 5.81 19.01 -68.01
N MET A 18 5.67 18.29 -66.89
CA MET A 18 5.80 18.82 -65.54
C MET A 18 7.26 19.13 -65.18
N PHE A 19 8.21 18.39 -65.73
CA PHE A 19 9.63 18.51 -65.41
C PHE A 19 10.51 19.09 -66.54
N ARG A 20 9.93 19.62 -67.62
CA ARG A 20 10.69 20.37 -68.63
C ARG A 20 11.29 21.65 -68.05
N LYS A 21 12.50 22.01 -68.51
CA LYS A 21 13.10 23.32 -68.19
C LYS A 21 12.18 24.45 -68.66
N ASN A 22 11.85 25.36 -67.74
CA ASN A 22 10.93 26.46 -67.99
C ASN A 22 11.44 27.34 -69.16
N PRO A 23 10.67 27.57 -70.24
CA PRO A 23 11.12 28.40 -71.36
C PRO A 23 11.43 29.86 -70.97
N ALA A 24 10.95 30.34 -69.81
CA ALA A 24 11.31 31.64 -69.24
C ALA A 24 12.79 31.75 -68.81
N ASP A 25 13.47 30.63 -68.50
CA ASP A 25 14.91 30.62 -68.16
C ASP A 25 15.80 30.59 -69.41
N ALA A 26 15.27 30.14 -70.56
CA ALA A 26 15.97 30.19 -71.84
C ALA A 26 15.95 31.60 -72.45
N SER A 27 14.86 32.35 -72.27
CA SER A 27 14.72 33.72 -72.76
C SER A 27 15.52 34.73 -71.94
N LYS A 28 15.70 34.55 -70.61
CA LYS A 28 16.63 35.36 -69.81
C LYS A 28 18.09 35.25 -70.30
N LYS A 29 18.53 34.07 -70.76
CA LYS A 29 19.88 33.87 -71.32
C LYS A 29 20.07 34.45 -72.73
N LEU A 30 18.99 34.72 -73.47
CA LEU A 30 19.04 35.32 -74.81
C LEU A 30 19.09 36.84 -74.76
N ASP A 31 18.46 37.48 -73.78
CA ASP A 31 18.52 38.93 -73.58
C ASP A 31 19.83 39.41 -72.93
N GLU A 32 20.45 38.62 -72.06
CA GLU A 32 21.80 38.92 -71.53
C GLU A 32 22.89 38.83 -72.62
N LYS A 33 22.70 37.96 -73.63
CA LYS A 33 23.63 37.83 -74.77
C LYS A 33 23.57 38.95 -75.80
N LYS A 34 22.57 39.85 -75.74
CA LYS A 34 22.40 40.96 -76.70
C LYS A 34 22.88 42.32 -76.21
N LYS A 35 23.38 42.43 -74.96
CA LYS A 35 23.89 43.69 -74.40
C LYS A 35 25.40 43.77 -74.16
N GLU A 36 26.17 42.72 -74.44
CA GLU A 36 27.65 42.79 -74.48
C GLU A 36 28.17 42.39 -75.87
N ALA A 37 27.90 43.25 -76.85
CA ALA A 37 28.69 43.33 -78.08
C ALA A 37 29.41 44.68 -78.10
N GLU A 38 30.17 44.97 -77.05
CA GLU A 38 31.19 46.01 -77.04
C GLU A 38 32.51 45.36 -76.60
N LYS A 39 33.53 45.51 -77.45
CA LYS A 39 34.79 44.78 -77.40
C LYS A 39 35.52 44.96 -76.06
N VAL A 40 35.52 43.91 -75.24
CA VAL A 40 36.53 43.68 -74.20
C VAL A 40 37.38 42.51 -74.67
N PRO A 41 38.73 42.58 -74.64
CA PRO A 41 39.58 41.50 -75.12
C PRO A 41 39.23 40.21 -74.37
N ALA A 42 39.05 39.12 -75.13
CA ALA A 42 38.66 37.82 -74.63
C ALA A 42 39.62 37.39 -73.50
N GLN A 43 39.14 37.45 -72.26
CA GLN A 43 39.76 36.67 -71.20
C GLN A 43 39.61 35.19 -71.57
N PRO A 44 40.65 34.38 -71.37
CA PRO A 44 40.56 32.96 -71.71
C PRO A 44 39.44 32.32 -70.88
N LYS A 45 38.52 31.61 -71.55
CA LYS A 45 37.41 30.91 -70.88
C LYS A 45 38.00 29.93 -69.88
N GLU A 46 37.64 30.08 -68.61
CA GLU A 46 38.02 29.13 -67.57
C GLU A 46 37.52 27.72 -67.94
N VAL A 47 38.42 26.74 -67.80
CA VAL A 47 38.14 25.32 -68.01
C VAL A 47 37.62 24.75 -66.69
N LEU A 48 36.36 24.32 -66.70
CA LEU A 48 35.70 23.68 -65.56
C LEU A 48 35.57 22.18 -65.87
N LEU A 49 36.11 21.34 -65.01
CA LEU A 49 36.17 19.88 -65.19
C LEU A 49 35.04 19.17 -64.44
N PHE A 50 34.57 19.76 -63.33
CA PHE A 50 33.52 19.16 -62.50
C PHE A 50 32.12 19.62 -62.90
N ASP A 51 31.10 18.88 -62.45
CA ASP A 51 29.72 19.26 -62.71
C ASP A 51 29.37 20.62 -62.06
N PRO A 52 28.47 21.41 -62.66
CA PRO A 52 28.17 22.76 -62.18
C PRO A 52 27.68 22.82 -60.72
N LYS A 53 27.01 21.78 -60.22
CA LYS A 53 26.48 21.75 -58.86
C LYS A 53 27.61 21.51 -57.87
N ARG A 54 28.51 20.56 -58.17
CA ARG A 54 29.73 20.33 -57.39
C ARG A 54 30.61 21.57 -57.39
N GLN A 55 30.79 22.22 -58.54
CA GLN A 55 31.54 23.47 -58.63
C GLN A 55 30.98 24.56 -57.72
N GLN A 56 29.67 24.78 -57.78
CA GLN A 56 29.04 25.79 -56.95
C GLN A 56 29.19 25.48 -55.46
N ASN A 57 28.97 24.23 -55.06
CA ASN A 57 29.05 23.82 -53.66
C ASN A 57 30.46 23.99 -53.08
N VAL A 58 31.49 23.57 -53.83
CA VAL A 58 32.89 23.70 -53.39
C VAL A 58 33.33 25.16 -53.41
N SER A 59 32.96 25.93 -54.44
CA SER A 59 33.23 27.36 -54.51
C SER A 59 32.64 28.13 -53.31
N ILE A 60 31.40 27.82 -52.92
CA ILE A 60 30.78 28.38 -51.70
C ILE A 60 31.58 28.01 -50.46
N ALA A 61 32.05 26.76 -50.34
CA ALA A 61 32.84 26.32 -49.20
C ALA A 61 34.19 27.04 -49.12
N ILE A 62 34.89 27.18 -50.25
CA ILE A 62 36.17 27.92 -50.33
C ILE A 62 35.97 29.37 -49.90
N ALA A 63 34.92 30.03 -50.38
CA ALA A 63 34.61 31.42 -50.03
C ALA A 63 34.38 31.62 -48.52
N ARG A 64 33.91 30.59 -47.80
CA ARG A 64 33.69 30.63 -46.34
C ARG A 64 35.00 30.58 -45.54
N PHE A 65 36.06 29.97 -46.08
CA PHE A 65 37.33 29.85 -45.37
C PHE A 65 38.04 31.19 -45.20
N LYS A 66 37.85 32.14 -46.13
CA LYS A 66 38.55 33.44 -46.15
C LYS A 66 40.07 33.30 -46.06
N MET A 67 40.61 32.20 -46.60
CA MET A 67 42.03 31.85 -46.61
C MET A 67 42.41 31.44 -48.03
N SER A 68 43.67 31.69 -48.42
CA SER A 68 44.19 31.17 -49.68
C SER A 68 44.40 29.64 -49.61
N SER A 69 44.45 28.97 -50.76
CA SER A 69 44.77 27.54 -50.83
C SER A 69 46.15 27.24 -50.21
N GLU A 70 47.11 28.14 -50.41
CA GLU A 70 48.45 28.07 -49.84
C GLU A 70 48.45 28.21 -48.31
N ASP A 71 47.66 29.14 -47.76
CA ASP A 71 47.50 29.29 -46.31
C ASP A 71 46.88 28.04 -45.68
N ILE A 72 45.87 27.46 -46.33
CA ILE A 72 45.23 26.22 -45.87
C ILE A 72 46.23 25.07 -45.89
N LYS A 73 47.00 24.92 -46.98
CA LYS A 73 48.04 23.91 -47.10
C LYS A 73 49.11 24.04 -46.02
N ASN A 74 49.62 25.25 -45.81
CA ASN A 74 50.63 25.51 -44.79
C ASN A 74 50.08 25.26 -43.38
N ALA A 75 48.82 25.62 -43.11
CA ALA A 75 48.16 25.33 -41.85
C ALA A 75 47.95 23.81 -41.62
N ILE A 76 47.68 23.03 -42.67
CA ILE A 76 47.61 21.56 -42.58
C ILE A 76 48.98 20.96 -42.25
N TYR A 77 50.05 21.40 -42.92
CA TYR A 77 51.40 20.93 -42.63
C TYR A 77 51.86 21.28 -41.22
N ALA A 78 51.56 22.51 -40.77
CA ALA A 78 51.89 22.95 -39.42
C ALA A 78 50.96 22.39 -38.33
N LEU A 79 49.84 21.75 -38.69
CA LEU A 79 48.75 21.36 -37.79
C LEU A 79 48.24 22.55 -36.93
N ASP A 80 48.05 23.70 -37.58
CA ASP A 80 47.65 24.95 -36.92
C ASP A 80 46.14 24.98 -36.62
N GLY A 81 45.78 24.59 -35.38
CA GLY A 81 44.40 24.53 -34.93
C GLY A 81 43.72 25.91 -34.73
N GLN A 82 44.49 27.00 -34.72
CA GLN A 82 43.93 28.35 -34.64
C GLN A 82 43.38 28.80 -35.98
N LYS A 83 44.03 28.40 -37.08
CA LYS A 83 43.54 28.65 -38.44
C LYS A 83 42.54 27.61 -38.91
N LEU A 84 42.79 26.34 -38.59
CA LEU A 84 41.96 25.21 -39.02
C LEU A 84 41.30 24.53 -37.82
N GLY A 85 40.27 25.18 -37.27
CA GLY A 85 39.43 24.57 -36.24
C GLY A 85 38.59 23.39 -36.75
N SER A 86 37.96 22.65 -35.84
CA SER A 86 37.17 21.45 -36.17
C SER A 86 36.08 21.69 -37.21
N GLU A 87 35.41 22.84 -37.18
CA GLU A 87 34.37 23.19 -38.17
C GLU A 87 34.94 23.36 -39.57
N VAL A 88 36.07 24.06 -39.71
CA VAL A 88 36.74 24.23 -41.00
C VAL A 88 37.21 22.88 -41.53
N LEU A 89 37.78 22.03 -40.66
CA LEU A 89 38.19 20.68 -41.03
C LEU A 89 37.01 19.80 -41.45
N ASN A 90 35.84 19.91 -40.79
CA ASN A 90 34.64 19.20 -41.21
C ASN A 90 34.20 19.60 -42.62
N VAL A 91 34.20 20.90 -42.92
CA VAL A 91 33.90 21.39 -44.27
C VAL A 91 34.94 20.87 -45.27
N LEU A 92 36.24 20.99 -44.97
CA LEU A 92 37.32 20.46 -45.82
C LEU A 92 37.19 18.95 -46.09
N ILE A 93 36.78 18.16 -45.09
CA ILE A 93 36.51 16.73 -45.24
C ILE A 93 35.32 16.50 -46.17
N SER A 94 34.21 17.22 -45.97
CA SER A 94 32.99 17.08 -46.79
C SER A 94 33.17 17.47 -48.25
N ILE A 95 34.06 18.43 -48.54
CA ILE A 95 34.36 18.88 -49.90
C ILE A 95 35.57 18.17 -50.50
N SER A 96 36.21 17.26 -49.75
CA SER A 96 37.40 16.55 -50.24
C SER A 96 37.13 15.90 -51.61
N PRO A 97 38.10 15.93 -52.53
CA PRO A 97 37.90 15.44 -53.88
C PRO A 97 37.68 13.92 -53.87
N THR A 98 36.75 13.44 -54.70
CA THR A 98 36.50 12.01 -54.91
C THR A 98 37.63 11.38 -55.70
N LEU A 99 37.74 10.04 -55.69
CA LEU A 99 38.77 9.34 -56.47
C LEU A 99 38.65 9.66 -57.98
N GLU A 100 37.44 9.76 -58.49
CA GLU A 100 37.15 10.14 -59.88
C GLU A 100 37.60 11.57 -60.19
N GLU A 101 37.33 12.52 -59.29
CA GLU A 101 37.77 13.92 -59.43
C GLU A 101 39.29 14.04 -59.39
N ILE A 102 39.95 13.24 -58.53
CA ILE A 102 41.41 13.19 -58.44
C ILE A 102 42.02 12.66 -59.75
N ASP A 103 41.46 11.58 -60.30
CA ASP A 103 41.96 11.00 -61.55
C ASP A 103 41.71 11.94 -62.73
N LEU A 104 40.58 12.64 -62.76
CA LEU A 104 40.29 13.65 -63.77
C LEU A 104 41.31 14.80 -63.74
N LEU A 105 41.63 15.31 -62.55
CA LEU A 105 42.64 16.36 -62.37
C LEU A 105 44.05 15.91 -62.73
N LYS A 106 44.43 14.67 -62.38
CA LYS A 106 45.77 14.13 -62.66
C LYS A 106 46.00 13.85 -64.15
N ASN A 107 44.95 13.49 -64.87
CA ASN A 107 45.02 13.16 -66.30
C ASN A 107 44.70 14.36 -67.20
N TYR A 108 44.48 15.55 -66.63
CA TYR A 108 44.28 16.77 -67.41
C TYR A 108 45.59 17.18 -68.11
N ASP A 109 45.55 17.26 -69.43
CA ASP A 109 46.67 17.55 -70.33
C ASP A 109 46.69 19.00 -70.84
N GLY A 110 45.71 19.82 -70.46
CA GLY A 110 45.61 21.23 -70.82
C GLY A 110 46.40 22.18 -69.91
N ASP A 111 46.26 23.49 -70.16
CA ASP A 111 46.95 24.51 -69.35
C ASP A 111 46.26 24.70 -67.98
N VAL A 112 46.95 24.29 -66.92
CA VAL A 112 46.52 24.43 -65.51
C VAL A 112 46.16 25.88 -65.15
N LYS A 113 46.76 26.89 -65.80
CA LYS A 113 46.44 28.29 -65.54
C LYS A 113 45.01 28.67 -65.97
N LEU A 114 44.45 27.93 -66.93
CA LEU A 114 43.11 28.13 -67.44
C LEU A 114 42.04 27.42 -66.62
N LEU A 115 42.42 26.56 -65.67
CA LEU A 115 41.45 25.86 -64.83
C LEU A 115 40.69 26.83 -63.90
N GLY A 116 39.45 26.46 -63.56
CA GLY A 116 38.64 27.15 -62.57
C GLY A 116 39.26 27.16 -61.17
N ASN A 117 38.75 28.04 -60.31
CA ASN A 117 39.27 28.21 -58.94
C ASN A 117 39.17 26.93 -58.08
N VAL A 118 38.14 26.11 -58.30
CA VAL A 118 37.94 24.86 -57.54
C VAL A 118 38.95 23.80 -57.96
N GLU A 119 39.18 23.63 -59.26
CA GLU A 119 40.19 22.73 -59.80
C GLU A 119 41.59 23.10 -59.31
N LYS A 120 41.93 24.40 -59.35
CA LYS A 120 43.20 24.93 -58.79
C LYS A 120 43.31 24.63 -57.30
N PHE A 121 42.25 24.89 -56.53
CA PHE A 121 42.20 24.58 -55.10
C PHE A 121 42.45 23.10 -54.82
N PHE A 122 41.80 22.19 -55.56
CA PHE A 122 42.03 20.75 -55.40
C PHE A 122 43.43 20.32 -55.83
N LEU A 123 43.98 20.86 -56.92
CA LEU A 123 45.37 20.60 -57.31
C LEU A 123 46.35 20.98 -56.20
N ASP A 124 46.15 22.15 -55.56
CA ASP A 124 46.96 22.58 -54.43
C ASP A 124 46.84 21.60 -53.25
N LEU A 125 45.63 21.15 -52.91
CA LEU A 125 45.42 20.18 -51.83
C LEU A 125 46.02 18.80 -52.15
N LEU A 126 45.98 18.36 -53.41
CA LEU A 126 46.54 17.08 -53.84
C LEU A 126 48.07 17.03 -53.80
N THR A 127 48.73 18.18 -53.67
CA THR A 127 50.16 18.21 -53.33
C THR A 127 50.46 17.72 -51.92
N ILE A 128 49.46 17.66 -51.03
CA ILE A 128 49.58 17.13 -49.68
C ILE A 128 49.41 15.60 -49.73
N PRO A 129 50.42 14.81 -49.33
CA PRO A 129 50.31 13.36 -49.36
C PRO A 129 49.20 12.89 -48.43
N ARG A 130 48.28 12.05 -48.94
CA ARG A 130 47.20 11.45 -48.14
C ARG A 130 46.35 12.53 -47.44
N TYR A 131 46.11 13.65 -48.14
CA TYR A 131 45.37 14.83 -47.68
C TYR A 131 44.14 14.48 -46.82
N THR A 132 43.20 13.70 -47.38
CA THR A 132 41.93 13.37 -46.72
C THR A 132 42.15 12.65 -45.38
N GLN A 133 43.13 11.76 -45.30
CA GLN A 133 43.45 11.06 -44.06
C GLN A 133 44.13 11.98 -43.06
N ARG A 134 45.06 12.84 -43.50
CA ARG A 134 45.75 13.80 -42.63
C ARG A 134 44.79 14.79 -41.97
N ILE A 135 43.86 15.38 -42.71
CA ILE A 135 42.88 16.32 -42.15
C ILE A 135 41.89 15.62 -41.19
N LYS A 136 41.54 14.35 -41.43
CA LYS A 136 40.73 13.56 -40.50
C LYS A 136 41.47 13.29 -39.20
N CYS A 137 42.76 12.92 -39.28
CA CYS A 137 43.63 12.75 -38.12
C CYS A 137 43.80 14.07 -37.35
N PHE A 138 43.92 15.18 -38.07
CA PHE A 138 44.00 16.51 -37.46
C PHE A 138 42.73 16.88 -36.71
N ARG A 139 41.57 16.68 -37.32
CA ARG A 139 40.27 16.90 -36.67
C ARG A 139 40.13 16.02 -35.43
N TYR A 140 40.48 14.73 -35.54
CA TYR A 140 40.45 13.80 -34.42
C TYR A 140 41.29 14.32 -33.25
N LYS A 141 42.53 14.76 -33.51
CA LYS A 141 43.38 15.37 -32.47
C LYS A 141 42.74 16.59 -31.79
N LEU A 142 42.09 17.48 -32.54
CA LEU A 142 41.45 18.67 -31.96
C LEU A 142 40.21 18.35 -31.11
N GLN A 143 39.51 17.26 -31.43
CA GLN A 143 38.28 16.88 -30.73
C GLN A 143 38.49 15.85 -29.62
N PHE A 144 39.63 15.16 -29.61
CA PHE A 144 39.89 14.01 -28.75
C PHE A 144 39.65 14.31 -27.28
N GLU A 145 40.33 15.31 -26.73
CA GLU A 145 40.26 15.65 -25.30
C GLU A 145 38.82 15.96 -24.85
N ASN A 146 38.11 16.82 -25.59
CA ASN A 146 36.72 17.15 -25.27
C ASN A 146 35.79 15.93 -25.33
N ARG A 147 35.96 15.06 -26.33
CA ARG A 147 35.15 13.84 -26.48
C ARG A 147 35.42 12.83 -25.36
N ILE A 148 36.68 12.68 -24.96
CA ILE A 148 37.07 11.83 -23.83
C ILE A 148 36.48 12.37 -22.53
N LEU A 149 36.62 13.67 -22.25
CA LEU A 149 36.09 14.28 -21.03
C LEU A 149 34.56 14.18 -20.95
N GLU A 150 33.87 14.36 -22.07
CA GLU A 150 32.41 14.20 -22.15
C GLU A 150 32.00 12.75 -21.88
N THR A 151 32.69 11.77 -22.48
CA THR A 151 32.41 10.34 -22.28
C THR A 151 32.73 9.90 -20.85
N GLN A 152 33.86 10.36 -20.30
CA GLN A 152 34.23 10.07 -18.92
C GLN A 152 33.19 10.61 -17.93
N ALA A 153 32.73 11.85 -18.10
CA ALA A 153 31.69 12.40 -17.23
C ALA A 153 30.38 11.60 -17.29
N GLN A 154 30.03 11.08 -18.46
CA GLN A 154 28.87 10.19 -18.62
C GLN A 154 29.09 8.83 -17.93
N LEU A 155 30.29 8.25 -18.04
CA LEU A 155 30.66 7.02 -17.32
C LEU A 155 30.58 7.22 -15.82
N ASP A 156 31.23 8.25 -15.29
CA ASP A 156 31.28 8.55 -13.86
C ASP A 156 29.87 8.74 -13.28
N THR A 157 28.98 9.39 -14.03
CA THR A 157 27.57 9.55 -13.66
C THR A 157 26.85 8.21 -13.57
N LEU A 158 27.04 7.33 -14.55
CA LEU A 158 26.44 6.00 -14.56
C LEU A 158 27.01 5.08 -13.46
N VAL A 159 28.32 5.15 -13.20
CA VAL A 159 28.97 4.42 -12.11
C VAL A 159 28.37 4.88 -10.78
N ALA A 160 28.38 6.19 -10.53
CA ALA A 160 27.83 6.74 -9.29
C ALA A 160 26.36 6.37 -9.08
N ALA A 161 25.52 6.45 -10.12
CA ALA A 161 24.11 6.07 -10.01
C ALA A 161 23.92 4.56 -9.80
N THR A 162 24.75 3.72 -10.44
CA THR A 162 24.72 2.27 -10.29
C THR A 162 25.09 1.88 -8.86
N ASP A 163 26.19 2.42 -8.33
CA ASP A 163 26.68 2.15 -6.98
C ASP A 163 25.68 2.64 -5.92
N GLN A 164 25.14 3.85 -6.09
CA GLN A 164 24.13 4.42 -5.18
C GLN A 164 22.90 3.53 -5.02
N VAL A 165 22.44 2.89 -6.10
CA VAL A 165 21.29 1.97 -6.04
C VAL A 165 21.72 0.60 -5.50
N ALA A 166 22.85 0.08 -5.96
CA ALA A 166 23.34 -1.25 -5.56
C ALA A 166 23.65 -1.34 -4.06
N GLU A 167 24.25 -0.28 -3.51
CA GLU A 167 24.74 -0.23 -2.13
C GLU A 167 23.72 0.34 -1.13
N SER A 168 22.59 0.89 -1.60
CA SER A 168 21.57 1.45 -0.69
C SER A 168 20.78 0.33 0.02
N ASP A 169 21.23 -0.02 1.21
CA ASP A 169 20.51 -0.90 2.14
C ASP A 169 19.11 -0.36 2.47
N LYS A 170 18.96 0.97 2.52
CA LYS A 170 17.66 1.61 2.79
C LYS A 170 16.71 1.40 1.62
N PHE A 171 17.16 1.55 0.37
CA PHE A 171 16.31 1.26 -0.78
C PHE A 171 15.87 -0.21 -0.77
N ARG A 172 16.78 -1.14 -0.47
CA ARG A 172 16.43 -2.56 -0.29
C ARG A 172 15.33 -2.75 0.78
N ARG A 173 15.46 -2.11 1.94
CA ARG A 173 14.43 -2.15 3.00
C ARG A 173 13.09 -1.53 2.56
N VAL A 174 13.09 -0.49 1.71
CA VAL A 174 11.85 0.03 1.11
C VAL A 174 11.17 -1.05 0.26
N LEU A 175 11.93 -1.77 -0.58
CA LEU A 175 11.40 -2.87 -1.38
C LEU A 175 10.82 -3.99 -0.52
N GLU A 176 11.46 -4.33 0.61
CA GLU A 176 10.93 -5.31 1.57
C GLU A 176 9.58 -4.90 2.15
N HIS A 177 9.41 -3.61 2.49
CA HIS A 177 8.13 -3.11 2.99
C HIS A 177 7.05 -3.16 1.90
N ILE A 178 7.40 -2.81 0.65
CA ILE A 178 6.50 -2.93 -0.49
C ILE A 178 6.08 -4.39 -0.69
N LEU A 179 7.03 -5.33 -0.62
CA LEU A 179 6.77 -6.77 -0.74
C LEU A 179 5.82 -7.25 0.37
N ALA A 180 6.07 -6.85 1.63
CA ALA A 180 5.25 -7.23 2.77
C ALA A 180 3.81 -6.71 2.63
N ILE A 181 3.64 -5.45 2.24
CA ILE A 181 2.33 -4.85 1.96
C ILE A 181 1.64 -5.59 0.80
N GLY A 182 2.36 -5.83 -0.29
CA GLY A 182 1.83 -6.55 -1.45
C GLY A 182 1.37 -7.97 -1.11
N ASN A 183 2.14 -8.71 -0.32
CA ASN A 183 1.79 -10.05 0.13
C ASN A 183 0.57 -10.07 1.06
N TYR A 184 0.46 -9.08 1.95
CA TYR A 184 -0.69 -8.96 2.83
C TYR A 184 -1.98 -8.66 2.03
N LEU A 185 -1.92 -7.70 1.11
CA LEU A 185 -3.07 -7.30 0.28
C LEU A 185 -3.53 -8.42 -0.67
N ASN A 186 -2.59 -9.23 -1.18
CA ASN A 186 -2.86 -10.27 -2.16
C ASN A 186 -2.97 -11.68 -1.57
N GLY A 187 -2.98 -11.84 -0.24
CA GLY A 187 -2.89 -13.13 0.45
C GLY A 187 -3.99 -14.15 0.13
N SER A 188 -5.15 -13.68 -0.34
CA SER A 188 -6.27 -14.53 -0.80
C SER A 188 -6.25 -14.82 -2.31
N THR A 189 -5.24 -14.35 -3.03
CA THR A 189 -5.09 -14.52 -4.47
C THR A 189 -3.84 -15.35 -4.79
N PRO A 190 -3.74 -15.93 -6.00
CA PRO A 190 -2.51 -16.59 -6.44
C PRO A 190 -1.27 -15.67 -6.50
N ARG A 191 -1.46 -14.35 -6.34
CA ARG A 191 -0.38 -13.36 -6.30
C ARG A 191 0.15 -13.09 -4.88
N GLY A 192 -0.44 -13.70 -3.85
CA GLY A 192 0.08 -13.65 -2.48
C GLY A 192 1.24 -14.61 -2.26
N GLY A 193 2.06 -14.35 -1.24
CA GLY A 193 3.21 -15.21 -0.90
C GLY A 193 4.37 -15.12 -1.89
N ALA A 194 4.53 -14.00 -2.57
CA ALA A 194 5.64 -13.75 -3.48
C ALA A 194 6.95 -13.50 -2.72
N TYR A 195 8.07 -13.87 -3.34
CA TYR A 195 9.43 -13.60 -2.84
C TYR A 195 10.04 -12.31 -3.42
N GLY A 196 9.39 -11.72 -4.41
CA GLY A 196 9.83 -10.50 -5.10
C GLY A 196 8.76 -10.02 -6.08
N PHE A 197 8.99 -8.84 -6.66
CA PHE A 197 8.11 -8.24 -7.65
C PHE A 197 8.93 -7.57 -8.76
N LYS A 198 8.32 -7.38 -9.92
CA LYS A 198 8.94 -6.70 -11.07
C LYS A 198 9.12 -5.21 -10.81
N LEU A 199 10.21 -4.62 -11.33
CA LEU A 199 10.61 -3.24 -11.05
C LEU A 199 9.49 -2.22 -11.37
N ASP A 200 8.77 -2.43 -12.47
CA ASP A 200 7.60 -1.63 -12.88
C ASP A 200 6.48 -1.54 -11.83
N THR A 201 6.49 -2.41 -10.82
CA THR A 201 5.52 -2.34 -9.72
C THR A 201 5.68 -1.06 -8.91
N LEU A 202 6.91 -0.51 -8.81
CA LEU A 202 7.18 0.75 -8.14
C LEU A 202 6.34 1.90 -8.71
N MET A 203 6.14 1.89 -10.02
CA MET A 203 5.32 2.87 -10.76
C MET A 203 3.83 2.80 -10.43
N LYS A 204 3.36 1.71 -9.81
CA LYS A 204 1.93 1.52 -9.52
C LYS A 204 1.55 1.97 -8.11
N LEU A 205 2.53 2.17 -7.21
CA LEU A 205 2.24 2.50 -5.82
C LEU A 205 1.54 3.85 -5.65
N HIS A 206 1.86 4.82 -6.51
CA HIS A 206 1.22 6.13 -6.49
C HIS A 206 -0.16 6.15 -7.17
N THR A 207 -0.55 5.08 -7.88
CA THR A 207 -1.85 5.00 -8.58
C THR A 207 -2.90 4.19 -7.82
N LEU A 208 -2.46 3.27 -6.95
CA LEU A 208 -3.34 2.45 -6.11
C LEU A 208 -3.92 3.30 -4.98
N LYS A 209 -5.22 3.61 -5.05
CA LYS A 209 -5.94 4.47 -4.09
C LYS A 209 -6.50 3.67 -2.91
N SER A 210 -6.61 4.33 -1.77
CA SER A 210 -7.30 3.83 -0.58
C SER A 210 -8.81 4.06 -0.68
N VAL A 211 -9.55 3.83 0.41
CA VAL A 211 -10.96 4.23 0.54
C VAL A 211 -11.13 5.75 0.35
N ASP A 212 -10.21 6.55 0.91
CA ASP A 212 -10.11 7.96 0.55
C ASP A 212 -9.34 8.09 -0.78
N PRO A 213 -9.93 8.68 -1.84
CA PRO A 213 -9.32 8.76 -3.16
C PRO A 213 -8.09 9.69 -3.23
N ARG A 214 -7.82 10.48 -2.19
CA ARG A 214 -6.62 11.32 -2.06
C ARG A 214 -5.42 10.51 -1.58
N VAL A 215 -5.65 9.50 -0.72
CA VAL A 215 -4.58 8.67 -0.16
C VAL A 215 -4.29 7.48 -1.09
N THR A 216 -3.02 7.25 -1.36
CA THR A 216 -2.54 6.15 -2.21
C THR A 216 -1.70 5.15 -1.41
N LEU A 217 -1.38 4.00 -2.01
CA LEU A 217 -0.54 3.00 -1.36
C LEU A 217 0.85 3.54 -1.03
N MET A 218 1.39 4.45 -1.86
CA MET A 218 2.62 5.19 -1.57
C MET A 218 2.51 6.01 -0.28
N HIS A 219 1.41 6.75 -0.10
CA HIS A 219 1.17 7.54 1.12
C HIS A 219 1.11 6.64 2.35
N PHE A 220 0.41 5.51 2.24
CA PHE A 220 0.33 4.52 3.33
C PHE A 220 1.70 3.91 3.67
N LEU A 221 2.48 3.49 2.65
CA LEU A 221 3.84 2.98 2.82
C LEU A 221 4.70 3.98 3.60
N LEU A 222 4.68 5.25 3.19
CA LEU A 222 5.46 6.31 3.84
C LEU A 222 5.06 6.54 5.29
N ARG A 223 3.76 6.54 5.60
CA ARG A 223 3.29 6.63 6.98
C ARG A 223 3.78 5.46 7.83
N GLN A 224 3.75 4.24 7.28
CA GLN A 224 4.26 3.06 7.96
C GLN A 224 5.78 3.11 8.17
N LEU A 225 6.53 3.57 7.17
CA LEU A 225 7.96 3.79 7.30
C LEU A 225 8.27 4.85 8.34
N GLU A 226 7.50 5.94 8.42
CA GLU A 226 7.74 7.02 9.39
C GLU A 226 7.54 6.54 10.83
N GLU A 227 6.53 5.70 11.05
CA GLU A 227 6.21 5.15 12.36
C GLU A 227 7.20 4.05 12.80
N LYS A 228 7.65 3.18 11.87
CA LYS A 228 8.37 1.94 12.21
C LYS A 228 9.84 1.92 11.79
N ALA A 229 10.22 2.68 10.78
CA ALA A 229 11.56 2.68 10.18
C ALA A 229 11.92 4.06 9.58
N PRO A 230 11.94 5.14 10.39
CA PRO A 230 12.09 6.51 9.88
C PRO A 230 13.43 6.75 9.17
N ASP A 231 14.47 5.99 9.53
CA ASP A 231 15.78 6.00 8.88
C ASP A 231 15.67 5.63 7.39
N VAL A 232 14.78 4.69 7.05
CA VAL A 232 14.61 4.15 5.69
C VAL A 232 14.09 5.21 4.71
N ILE A 233 13.29 6.17 5.17
CA ILE A 233 12.74 7.25 4.32
C ILE A 233 13.85 8.07 3.67
N THR A 234 15.01 8.17 4.33
CA THR A 234 16.14 8.97 3.86
C THR A 234 16.84 8.41 2.62
N PHE A 235 16.51 7.18 2.17
CA PHE A 235 17.09 6.59 0.94
C PHE A 235 16.92 7.51 -0.28
N ALA A 236 15.83 8.29 -0.32
CA ALA A 236 15.53 9.18 -1.42
C ALA A 236 16.59 10.29 -1.61
N GLY A 237 17.46 10.50 -0.61
CA GLY A 237 18.65 11.35 -0.68
C GLY A 237 19.96 10.62 -0.99
N GLU A 238 19.99 9.28 -0.96
CA GLU A 238 21.16 8.46 -1.25
C GLU A 238 21.40 8.23 -2.75
N VAL A 239 20.41 8.59 -3.58
CA VAL A 239 20.42 8.35 -5.03
C VAL A 239 20.35 9.63 -5.88
N PRO A 240 21.23 10.63 -5.66
CA PRO A 240 21.13 11.91 -6.35
C PRO A 240 21.40 11.84 -7.86
N HIS A 241 22.25 10.92 -8.34
CA HIS A 241 22.71 10.90 -9.75
C HIS A 241 21.77 10.19 -10.72
N ILE A 242 20.66 9.62 -10.23
CA ILE A 242 19.67 8.93 -11.07
C ILE A 242 19.03 9.90 -12.08
N VAL A 243 18.88 11.18 -11.71
CA VAL A 243 18.24 12.20 -12.56
C VAL A 243 19.04 12.47 -13.84
N GLU A 244 20.36 12.43 -13.74
CA GLU A 244 21.29 12.55 -14.85
C GLU A 244 21.44 11.20 -15.58
N ALA A 245 21.61 10.12 -14.83
CA ALA A 245 21.81 8.78 -15.37
C ALA A 245 20.66 8.28 -16.26
N LYS A 246 19.40 8.65 -15.95
CA LYS A 246 18.23 8.29 -16.78
C LYS A 246 18.26 8.87 -18.20
N ARG A 247 19.20 9.74 -18.54
CA ARG A 247 19.37 10.31 -19.90
C ARG A 247 20.49 9.65 -20.68
N LEU A 248 21.24 8.73 -20.07
CA LEU A 248 22.44 8.13 -20.63
C LEU A 248 22.18 6.72 -21.17
N SER A 249 22.99 6.30 -22.14
CA SER A 249 22.86 5.01 -22.82
C SER A 249 24.21 4.31 -22.94
N LEU A 250 24.30 3.07 -22.45
CA LEU A 250 25.48 2.23 -22.63
C LEU A 250 25.75 1.91 -24.10
N ASP A 251 24.71 1.80 -24.93
CA ASP A 251 24.89 1.52 -26.36
C ASP A 251 25.50 2.71 -27.09
N GLN A 252 25.10 3.93 -26.71
CA GLN A 252 25.70 5.15 -27.26
C GLN A 252 27.16 5.28 -26.84
N LEU A 253 27.47 5.08 -25.55
CA LEU A 253 28.84 5.07 -25.04
C LEU A 253 29.72 4.02 -25.73
N ARG A 254 29.19 2.82 -25.98
CA ARG A 254 29.88 1.76 -26.73
C ARG A 254 30.15 2.19 -28.17
N ALA A 255 29.17 2.81 -28.82
CA ALA A 255 29.32 3.30 -30.18
C ALA A 255 30.38 4.41 -30.26
N ASP A 256 30.41 5.31 -29.28
CA ASP A 256 31.41 6.37 -29.18
C ASP A 256 32.83 5.80 -28.98
N LEU A 257 33.01 4.88 -28.04
CA LEU A 257 34.28 4.17 -27.85
C LEU A 257 34.75 3.44 -29.12
N SER A 258 33.84 2.75 -29.81
CA SER A 258 34.15 2.09 -31.08
C SER A 258 34.57 3.10 -32.17
N SER A 259 33.92 4.26 -32.22
CA SER A 259 34.29 5.34 -33.12
C SER A 259 35.69 5.87 -32.82
N TYR A 260 36.00 6.11 -31.54
CA TYR A 260 37.30 6.66 -31.12
C TYR A 260 38.43 5.69 -31.45
N ASN A 261 38.23 4.40 -31.21
CA ASN A 261 39.20 3.35 -31.56
C ASN A 261 39.41 3.22 -33.07
N THR A 262 38.35 3.38 -33.87
CA THR A 262 38.46 3.36 -35.34
C THR A 262 39.28 4.53 -35.86
N GLU A 263 39.05 5.74 -35.33
CA GLU A 263 39.82 6.93 -35.68
C GLU A 263 41.28 6.84 -35.21
N LEU A 264 41.54 6.27 -34.02
CA LEU A 264 42.89 5.97 -33.53
C LEU A 264 43.62 4.97 -34.43
N ALA A 265 42.95 3.91 -34.88
CA ALA A 265 43.56 2.93 -35.79
C ALA A 265 43.96 3.57 -37.13
N MET A 266 43.10 4.45 -37.67
CA MET A 266 43.43 5.25 -38.84
C MET A 266 44.63 6.16 -38.58
N LEU A 267 44.66 6.87 -37.45
CA LEU A 267 45.78 7.72 -37.05
C LEU A 267 47.10 6.95 -36.99
N LYS A 268 47.14 5.81 -36.31
CA LYS A 268 48.34 4.95 -36.24
C LYS A 268 48.80 4.50 -37.61
N GLY A 269 47.86 4.13 -38.49
CA GLY A 269 48.16 3.80 -39.89
C GLY A 269 48.82 4.97 -40.63
N GLN A 270 48.29 6.19 -40.46
CA GLN A 270 48.86 7.39 -41.08
C GLN A 270 50.21 7.79 -40.50
N VAL A 271 50.42 7.68 -39.19
CA VAL A 271 51.72 7.91 -38.55
C VAL A 271 52.78 6.98 -39.15
N ARG A 272 52.46 5.69 -39.33
CA ARG A 272 53.38 4.73 -39.99
C ARG A 272 53.68 5.12 -41.43
N ALA A 273 52.66 5.51 -42.19
CA ALA A 273 52.82 5.92 -43.59
C ALA A 273 53.63 7.21 -43.75
N SER A 274 53.59 8.11 -42.76
CA SER A 274 54.26 9.41 -42.81
C SER A 274 55.66 9.45 -42.19
N LYS A 275 56.17 8.32 -41.68
CA LYS A 275 57.49 8.24 -41.05
C LYS A 275 58.64 8.74 -41.94
N ASN A 276 58.52 8.54 -43.25
CA ASN A 276 59.56 8.89 -44.21
C ASN A 276 59.16 10.08 -45.10
N ASP A 277 58.09 10.81 -44.76
CA ASP A 277 57.75 12.04 -45.47
C ASP A 277 58.76 13.13 -45.09
N HIS A 278 59.47 13.71 -46.06
CA HIS A 278 60.44 14.79 -45.85
C HIS A 278 59.97 16.05 -46.57
N ILE A 279 58.91 16.67 -46.06
CA ILE A 279 58.30 17.87 -46.63
C ILE A 279 58.60 19.06 -45.69
N GLU A 280 59.07 20.16 -46.26
CA GLU A 280 59.37 21.38 -45.50
C GLU A 280 58.11 21.91 -44.80
N GLY A 281 58.23 22.21 -43.51
CA GLY A 281 57.11 22.72 -42.69
C GLY A 281 56.09 21.66 -42.25
N ASP A 282 56.21 20.40 -42.69
CA ASP A 282 55.31 19.31 -42.31
C ASP A 282 55.65 18.75 -40.93
N LYS A 283 54.78 19.03 -39.96
CA LYS A 283 54.90 18.59 -38.56
C LYS A 283 54.03 17.37 -38.25
N PHE A 284 53.40 16.75 -39.25
CA PHE A 284 52.43 15.68 -39.02
C PHE A 284 53.04 14.52 -38.23
N TYR A 285 54.17 13.98 -38.68
CA TYR A 285 54.80 12.83 -38.01
C TYR A 285 55.28 13.18 -36.59
N GLU A 286 55.91 14.34 -36.42
CA GLU A 286 56.43 14.84 -35.14
C GLU A 286 55.32 14.99 -34.08
N VAL A 287 54.17 15.56 -34.47
CA VAL A 287 53.07 15.87 -33.54
C VAL A 287 52.14 14.67 -33.34
N MET A 288 51.85 13.91 -34.39
CA MET A 288 50.87 12.82 -34.33
C MET A 288 51.43 11.54 -33.70
N THR A 289 52.74 11.32 -33.74
CA THR A 289 53.37 10.14 -33.12
C THR A 289 53.18 10.09 -31.59
N PRO A 290 53.56 11.13 -30.81
CA PRO A 290 53.31 11.13 -29.37
C PRO A 290 51.82 11.14 -29.06
N PHE A 291 51.03 11.95 -29.78
CA PHE A 291 49.58 11.98 -29.58
C PHE A 291 48.90 10.62 -29.81
N ALA A 292 49.31 9.85 -30.82
CA ALA A 292 48.73 8.52 -31.07
C ALA A 292 49.04 7.52 -29.94
N LYS A 293 50.20 7.68 -29.27
CA LYS A 293 50.56 6.87 -28.11
C LYS A 293 49.72 7.27 -26.89
N ASP A 294 49.66 8.57 -26.60
CA ASP A 294 48.88 9.10 -25.47
C ASP A 294 47.38 8.75 -25.62
N ALA A 295 46.84 8.91 -26.83
CA ALA A 295 45.44 8.56 -27.13
C ALA A 295 45.15 7.05 -27.01
N GLU A 296 46.12 6.18 -27.30
CA GLU A 296 45.99 4.74 -27.07
C GLU A 296 45.87 4.42 -25.58
N GLU A 297 46.78 4.96 -24.76
CA GLU A 297 46.76 4.74 -23.30
C GLU A 297 45.44 5.24 -22.68
N VAL A 298 44.98 6.44 -23.06
CA VAL A 298 43.72 7.02 -22.58
C VAL A 298 42.50 6.19 -23.01
N LEU A 299 42.45 5.71 -24.26
CA LEU A 299 41.33 4.88 -24.73
C LEU A 299 41.32 3.48 -24.10
N GLU A 300 42.49 2.91 -23.78
CA GLU A 300 42.59 1.65 -23.05
C GLU A 300 42.08 1.78 -21.60
N GLU A 301 42.35 2.92 -20.94
CA GLU A 301 41.78 3.23 -19.62
C GLU A 301 40.26 3.43 -19.69
N LEU A 302 39.79 4.32 -20.57
CA LEU A 302 38.36 4.59 -20.75
C LEU A 302 37.57 3.32 -21.12
N GLY A 303 38.17 2.45 -21.94
CA GLY A 303 37.58 1.16 -22.29
C GLY A 303 37.51 0.18 -21.10
N ARG A 304 38.49 0.19 -20.19
CA ARG A 304 38.44 -0.60 -18.95
C ARG A 304 37.33 -0.10 -18.03
N ASP A 305 37.22 1.21 -17.85
CA ASP A 305 36.17 1.82 -17.02
C ASP A 305 34.78 1.52 -17.56
N PHE A 306 34.57 1.63 -18.88
CA PHE A 306 33.31 1.27 -19.53
C PHE A 306 32.94 -0.21 -19.30
N ASN A 307 33.90 -1.13 -19.44
CA ASN A 307 33.63 -2.56 -19.20
C ASN A 307 33.31 -2.85 -17.72
N GLY A 308 33.98 -2.16 -16.80
CA GLY A 308 33.69 -2.24 -15.37
C GLY A 308 32.28 -1.74 -15.04
N LEU A 309 31.89 -0.59 -15.58
CA LEU A 309 30.53 -0.08 -15.49
C LEU A 309 29.51 -1.05 -16.09
N GLU A 310 29.76 -1.55 -17.30
CA GLU A 310 28.83 -2.48 -17.97
C GLU A 310 28.59 -3.72 -17.11
N THR A 311 29.64 -4.29 -16.52
CA THR A 311 29.54 -5.45 -15.62
C THR A 311 28.72 -5.11 -14.37
N SER A 312 29.06 -4.01 -13.69
CA SER A 312 28.39 -3.59 -12.45
C SER A 312 26.91 -3.27 -12.69
N TYR A 313 26.59 -2.65 -13.83
CA TYR A 313 25.22 -2.38 -14.24
C TYR A 313 24.43 -3.66 -14.53
N GLN A 314 25.03 -4.64 -15.23
CA GLN A 314 24.39 -5.93 -15.48
C GLN A 314 24.09 -6.69 -14.17
N GLU A 315 25.01 -6.64 -13.21
CA GLU A 315 24.82 -7.21 -11.87
C GLU A 315 23.68 -6.50 -11.11
N LEU A 316 23.65 -5.16 -11.15
CA LEU A 316 22.57 -4.36 -10.57
C LEU A 316 21.22 -4.79 -11.16
N VAL A 317 21.04 -4.76 -12.49
CA VAL A 317 19.76 -5.10 -13.12
C VAL A 317 19.34 -6.54 -12.81
N SER A 318 20.30 -7.47 -12.82
CA SER A 318 20.06 -8.87 -12.46
C SER A 318 19.62 -9.03 -10.99
N SER A 319 20.18 -8.24 -10.07
CA SER A 319 19.79 -8.26 -8.65
C SER A 319 18.34 -7.81 -8.41
N PHE A 320 17.78 -6.99 -9.32
CA PHE A 320 16.37 -6.60 -9.34
C PHE A 320 15.47 -7.60 -10.09
N GLY A 321 16.03 -8.71 -10.60
CA GLY A 321 15.28 -9.74 -11.32
C GLY A 321 14.84 -9.33 -12.72
N GLU A 322 15.48 -8.31 -13.30
CA GLU A 322 15.26 -7.89 -14.69
C GLU A 322 16.34 -8.45 -15.62
N ASP A 323 16.08 -8.42 -16.93
CA ASP A 323 17.00 -8.91 -17.97
C ASP A 323 17.89 -7.74 -18.44
N PRO A 324 19.21 -7.75 -18.17
CA PRO A 324 20.12 -6.67 -18.58
C PRO A 324 20.22 -6.45 -20.09
N ARG A 325 19.74 -7.42 -20.90
CA ARG A 325 19.70 -7.28 -22.36
C ARG A 325 18.46 -6.52 -22.84
N LYS A 326 17.46 -6.38 -21.98
CA LYS A 326 16.19 -5.72 -22.30
C LYS A 326 16.07 -4.37 -21.64
N VAL A 327 16.57 -4.26 -20.40
CA VAL A 327 16.47 -3.05 -19.59
C VAL A 327 17.83 -2.35 -19.60
N GLY A 328 17.91 -1.23 -20.32
CA GLY A 328 19.09 -0.36 -20.34
C GLY A 328 19.03 0.71 -19.24
N PRO A 329 20.16 1.42 -18.97
CA PRO A 329 20.23 2.40 -17.88
C PRO A 329 19.16 3.47 -17.93
N MET A 330 18.87 3.99 -19.12
CA MET A 330 17.81 4.97 -19.35
C MET A 330 16.46 4.50 -18.81
N GLU A 331 16.05 3.26 -19.12
CA GLU A 331 14.77 2.70 -18.67
C GLU A 331 14.78 2.42 -17.17
N PHE A 332 15.82 1.73 -16.69
CA PHE A 332 15.96 1.39 -15.26
C PHE A 332 15.93 2.63 -14.37
N PHE A 333 16.80 3.61 -14.65
CA PHE A 333 16.90 4.82 -13.85
C PHE A 333 15.70 5.74 -14.02
N THR A 334 14.96 5.67 -15.15
CA THR A 334 13.67 6.38 -15.27
C THR A 334 12.66 5.84 -14.25
N ILE A 335 12.51 4.51 -14.14
CA ILE A 335 11.59 3.90 -13.17
C ILE A 335 11.96 4.29 -11.74
N VAL A 336 13.25 4.24 -11.40
CA VAL A 336 13.71 4.59 -10.05
C VAL A 336 13.54 6.08 -9.77
N ASP A 337 13.84 6.97 -10.73
CA ASP A 337 13.63 8.41 -10.58
C ASP A 337 12.16 8.78 -10.38
N GLU A 338 11.26 8.19 -11.17
CA GLU A 338 9.82 8.43 -11.06
C GLU A 338 9.30 7.93 -9.70
N PHE A 339 9.76 6.75 -9.27
CA PHE A 339 9.46 6.24 -7.93
C PHE A 339 9.94 7.20 -6.84
N VAL A 340 11.21 7.64 -6.87
CA VAL A 340 11.79 8.56 -5.89
C VAL A 340 11.06 9.91 -5.90
N THR A 341 10.66 10.40 -7.07
CA THR A 341 9.91 11.65 -7.23
C THR A 341 8.54 11.56 -6.58
N GLU A 342 7.76 10.52 -6.88
CA GLU A 342 6.45 10.32 -6.27
C GLU A 342 6.56 9.97 -4.78
N PHE A 343 7.61 9.28 -4.35
CA PHE A 343 7.92 9.01 -2.95
C PHE A 343 8.15 10.31 -2.17
N LYS A 344 9.02 11.21 -2.67
CA LYS A 344 9.27 12.53 -2.05
C LYS A 344 8.00 13.38 -2.00
N LYS A 345 7.19 13.35 -3.06
CA LYS A 345 5.94 14.09 -3.15
C LYS A 345 4.90 13.59 -2.14
N ALA A 346 4.64 12.28 -2.10
CA ALA A 346 3.72 11.68 -1.15
C ALA A 346 4.18 11.89 0.30
N TYR A 347 5.49 11.90 0.56
CA TYR A 347 6.02 12.17 1.90
C TYR A 347 5.69 13.60 2.34
N ARG A 348 5.94 14.59 1.47
CA ARG A 348 5.56 15.99 1.76
C ARG A 348 4.06 16.15 1.96
N GLN A 349 3.24 15.44 1.20
CA GLN A 349 1.78 15.45 1.35
C GLN A 349 1.36 14.88 2.71
N ASN A 350 1.94 13.77 3.16
CA ASN A 350 1.68 13.19 4.48
C ASN A 350 1.99 14.17 5.64
N GLN A 351 2.97 15.07 5.47
CA GLN A 351 3.31 16.08 6.47
C GLN A 351 2.31 17.25 6.54
N THR A 352 1.35 17.33 5.61
CA THR A 352 0.33 18.38 5.64
C THR A 352 -0.76 18.06 6.66
N LYS A 353 -1.37 19.12 7.23
CA LYS A 353 -2.52 18.96 8.13
C LYS A 353 -3.68 18.20 7.48
N GLU A 354 -3.89 18.38 6.18
CA GLU A 354 -4.94 17.66 5.45
C GLU A 354 -4.79 16.15 5.56
N TYR A 355 -3.59 15.61 5.27
CA TYR A 355 -3.36 14.17 5.35
C TYR A 355 -3.35 13.66 6.79
N GLN A 356 -2.84 14.44 7.75
CA GLN A 356 -2.93 14.09 9.17
C GLN A 356 -4.39 13.93 9.62
N THR A 357 -5.28 14.87 9.23
CA THR A 357 -6.71 14.78 9.54
C THR A 357 -7.36 13.57 8.87
N ILE A 358 -7.05 13.27 7.59
CA ILE A 358 -7.57 12.05 6.92
C ILE A 358 -7.19 10.79 7.69
N TYR A 359 -5.95 10.75 8.20
CA TYR A 359 -5.44 9.60 8.95
C TYR A 359 -6.04 9.46 10.36
N GLU A 360 -6.30 10.58 11.05
CA GLU A 360 -7.01 10.63 12.33
C GLU A 360 -8.48 10.20 12.17
N GLU A 361 -9.18 10.72 11.17
CA GLU A 361 -10.56 10.36 10.86
C GLU A 361 -10.70 8.87 10.51
N ALA A 362 -9.77 8.34 9.69
CA ALA A 362 -9.75 6.91 9.36
C ALA A 362 -9.49 6.03 10.60
N ALA A 363 -8.63 6.46 11.52
CA ALA A 363 -8.37 5.74 12.76
C ALA A 363 -9.60 5.76 13.69
N ALA A 364 -10.26 6.91 13.85
CA ALA A 364 -11.48 7.05 14.64
C ALA A 364 -12.64 6.21 14.07
N ALA A 365 -12.82 6.23 12.74
CA ALA A 365 -13.83 5.41 12.07
C ALA A 365 -13.57 3.90 12.26
N ARG A 366 -12.31 3.47 12.21
CA ARG A 366 -11.93 2.08 12.48
C ARG A 366 -12.23 1.68 13.93
N ALA A 367 -11.85 2.51 14.91
CA ALA A 367 -12.12 2.23 16.32
C ALA A 367 -13.63 2.13 16.60
N ALA A 368 -14.44 3.03 16.02
CA ALA A 368 -15.90 2.98 16.15
C ALA A 368 -16.49 1.70 15.54
N ALA A 369 -16.00 1.26 14.37
CA ALA A 369 -16.45 0.02 13.74
C ALA A 369 -16.08 -1.23 14.54
N GLU A 370 -14.87 -1.27 15.12
CA GLU A 370 -14.42 -2.36 16.00
C GLU A 370 -15.24 -2.41 17.29
N ALA A 371 -15.53 -1.26 17.92
CA ALA A 371 -16.40 -1.16 19.09
C ALA A 371 -17.84 -1.63 18.79
N ALA A 372 -18.43 -1.17 17.68
CA ALA A 372 -19.76 -1.60 17.27
C ALA A 372 -19.83 -3.11 16.99
N LYS A 373 -18.78 -3.69 16.39
CA LYS A 373 -18.68 -5.14 16.18
C LYS A 373 -18.56 -5.90 17.51
N ALA A 374 -17.75 -5.41 18.45
CA ALA A 374 -17.60 -6.00 19.77
C ALA A 374 -18.91 -5.96 20.57
N GLU A 375 -19.63 -4.83 20.53
CA GLU A 375 -20.94 -4.68 21.16
C GLU A 375 -21.96 -5.65 20.56
N ARG A 376 -21.99 -5.77 19.22
CA ARG A 376 -22.86 -6.75 18.55
C ARG A 376 -22.56 -8.18 18.97
N LEU A 377 -21.28 -8.57 19.04
CA LEU A 377 -20.88 -9.90 19.50
C LEU A 377 -21.27 -10.14 20.96
N LYS A 378 -21.19 -9.12 21.81
CA LYS A 378 -21.63 -9.18 23.21
C LYS A 378 -23.14 -9.36 23.30
N GLN A 379 -23.92 -8.59 22.55
CA GLN A 379 -25.38 -8.73 22.49
C GLN A 379 -25.78 -10.13 21.98
N GLU A 380 -25.14 -10.63 20.92
CA GLU A 380 -25.37 -11.99 20.41
C GLU A 380 -24.99 -13.06 21.44
N ALA A 381 -23.95 -12.85 22.24
CA ALA A 381 -23.57 -13.77 23.32
C ALA A 381 -24.56 -13.74 24.50
N GLU A 382 -24.99 -12.54 24.93
CA GLU A 382 -26.00 -12.37 25.99
C GLU A 382 -27.36 -12.94 25.59
N GLU A 383 -27.74 -12.84 24.31
CA GLU A 383 -28.96 -13.46 23.79
C GLU A 383 -28.85 -14.99 23.78
N ARG A 384 -27.72 -15.55 23.32
CA ARG A 384 -27.47 -17.00 23.40
C ARG A 384 -27.48 -17.49 24.84
N GLN A 385 -26.89 -16.74 25.77
CA GLN A 385 -26.89 -17.09 27.19
C GLN A 385 -28.32 -17.07 27.75
N ARG A 386 -29.12 -16.05 27.46
CA ARG A 386 -30.54 -16.00 27.87
C ARG A 386 -31.33 -17.18 27.32
N GLN A 387 -31.17 -17.51 26.04
CA GLN A 387 -31.84 -18.68 25.45
C GLN A 387 -31.41 -19.99 26.12
N GLU A 388 -30.14 -20.11 26.51
CA GLU A 388 -29.64 -21.30 27.23
C GLU A 388 -30.14 -21.36 28.68
N GLU A 389 -30.18 -20.22 29.38
CA GLU A 389 -30.77 -20.11 30.73
C GLU A 389 -32.26 -20.46 30.72
N GLU A 390 -33.03 -19.95 29.74
CA GLU A 390 -34.44 -20.31 29.54
C GLU A 390 -34.62 -21.81 29.25
N ARG A 391 -33.76 -22.40 28.40
CA ARG A 391 -33.78 -23.86 28.16
C ARG A 391 -33.46 -24.66 29.41
N GLN A 392 -32.47 -24.23 30.19
CA GLN A 392 -32.09 -24.89 31.44
C GLN A 392 -33.18 -24.79 32.49
N GLN A 393 -33.80 -23.62 32.63
CA GLN A 393 -34.93 -23.42 33.52
C GLN A 393 -36.11 -24.32 33.10
N ASN A 394 -36.50 -24.32 31.83
CA ASN A 394 -37.56 -25.19 31.31
C ASN A 394 -37.24 -26.68 31.54
N SER A 395 -35.98 -27.09 31.38
CA SER A 395 -35.52 -28.45 31.68
C SER A 395 -35.62 -28.79 33.17
N GLN A 396 -35.23 -27.87 34.06
CA GLN A 396 -35.33 -28.04 35.51
C GLN A 396 -36.77 -28.13 35.98
N GLU A 397 -37.66 -27.27 35.47
CA GLU A 397 -39.09 -27.30 35.77
C GLU A 397 -39.71 -28.63 35.33
N THR A 398 -39.39 -29.11 34.12
CA THR A 398 -39.85 -30.41 33.61
C THR A 398 -39.37 -31.57 34.51
N LYS A 399 -38.10 -31.57 34.91
CA LYS A 399 -37.54 -32.58 35.82
C LYS A 399 -38.18 -32.53 37.21
N ALA A 400 -38.47 -31.35 37.73
CA ALA A 400 -39.11 -31.17 39.04
C ALA A 400 -40.55 -31.71 39.04
N ILE A 401 -41.34 -31.42 37.99
CA ILE A 401 -42.70 -31.93 37.83
C ILE A 401 -42.67 -33.47 37.73
N TYR A 402 -41.73 -34.03 36.97
CA TYR A 402 -41.56 -35.49 36.87
C TYR A 402 -41.17 -36.12 38.22
N ALA A 403 -40.23 -35.52 38.96
CA ALA A 403 -39.82 -35.98 40.28
C ALA A 403 -40.97 -35.93 41.30
N GLU A 404 -41.84 -34.91 41.22
CA GLU A 404 -43.05 -34.83 42.05
C GLU A 404 -44.02 -35.98 41.75
N ILE A 405 -44.25 -36.30 40.47
CA ILE A 405 -45.09 -37.43 40.06
C ILE A 405 -44.51 -38.74 40.61
N VAL A 406 -43.22 -38.99 40.40
CA VAL A 406 -42.52 -40.20 40.89
C VAL A 406 -42.66 -40.30 42.41
N SER A 407 -42.39 -39.22 43.14
CA SER A 407 -42.49 -39.19 44.60
C SER A 407 -43.90 -39.53 45.11
N ILE A 408 -44.95 -39.01 44.47
CA ILE A 408 -46.35 -39.32 44.82
C ILE A 408 -46.64 -40.80 44.60
N ILE A 409 -46.17 -41.38 43.49
CA ILE A 409 -46.38 -42.79 43.14
C ILE A 409 -45.65 -43.70 44.13
N THR A 410 -44.34 -43.47 44.35
CA THR A 410 -43.52 -44.27 45.27
C THR A 410 -44.06 -44.22 46.71
N THR A 411 -44.44 -43.03 47.19
CA THR A 411 -45.02 -42.87 48.54
C THR A 411 -46.34 -43.62 48.69
N TRP A 412 -47.16 -43.65 47.65
CA TRP A 412 -48.40 -44.42 47.66
C TRP A 412 -48.13 -45.93 47.62
N ALA A 413 -47.22 -46.36 46.75
CA ALA A 413 -46.86 -47.77 46.58
C ALA A 413 -46.28 -48.37 47.86
N GLY A 414 -45.35 -47.68 48.55
CA GLY A 414 -44.79 -48.19 49.81
C GLY A 414 -45.79 -48.30 50.96
N LYS A 415 -46.90 -47.53 50.93
CA LYS A 415 -47.96 -47.60 51.94
C LYS A 415 -49.03 -48.65 51.64
N HIS A 416 -49.31 -48.90 50.37
CA HIS A 416 -50.47 -49.69 49.93
C HIS A 416 -50.12 -50.97 49.17
N SER A 417 -48.87 -51.13 48.74
CA SER A 417 -48.37 -52.25 47.95
C SER A 417 -46.87 -52.54 48.25
N PRO A 418 -46.50 -52.79 49.51
CA PRO A 418 -45.10 -52.98 49.92
C PRO A 418 -44.47 -54.20 49.23
N GLY A 419 -43.29 -54.01 48.62
CA GLY A 419 -42.58 -55.05 47.85
C GLY A 419 -42.92 -55.11 46.35
N ASN A 420 -43.87 -54.30 45.87
CA ASN A 420 -44.25 -54.24 44.46
C ASN A 420 -44.19 -52.80 43.89
N GLU A 421 -43.33 -51.96 44.47
CA GLU A 421 -43.24 -50.53 44.15
C GLU A 421 -42.80 -50.27 42.70
N ASP A 422 -41.85 -51.05 42.21
CA ASP A 422 -41.33 -50.96 40.84
C ASP A 422 -42.41 -51.30 39.81
N ALA A 423 -43.27 -52.30 40.09
CA ALA A 423 -44.33 -52.68 39.16
C ALA A 423 -45.42 -51.59 39.04
N VAL A 424 -45.75 -50.91 40.14
CA VAL A 424 -46.71 -49.78 40.12
C VAL A 424 -46.14 -48.61 39.33
N MET A 425 -44.85 -48.32 39.48
CA MET A 425 -44.18 -47.26 38.71
C MET A 425 -44.10 -47.61 37.22
N GLU A 426 -43.76 -48.85 36.85
CA GLU A 426 -43.75 -49.30 35.46
C GLU A 426 -45.14 -49.28 34.83
N GLN A 427 -46.19 -49.66 35.59
CA GLN A 427 -47.57 -49.57 35.12
C GLN A 427 -47.96 -48.12 34.82
N PHE A 428 -47.60 -47.16 35.69
CA PHE A 428 -47.82 -45.74 35.41
C PHE A 428 -47.06 -45.26 34.18
N LYS A 429 -45.76 -45.60 34.04
CA LYS A 429 -44.97 -45.23 32.85
C LYS A 429 -45.58 -45.80 31.58
N ASP A 430 -46.08 -47.04 31.62
CA ASP A 430 -46.74 -47.68 30.49
C ASP A 430 -48.02 -46.93 30.09
N THR A 431 -48.89 -46.65 31.05
CA THR A 431 -50.09 -45.83 30.82
C THR A 431 -49.75 -44.43 30.29
N SER A 432 -48.69 -43.77 30.79
CA SER A 432 -48.23 -42.48 30.26
C SER A 432 -47.70 -42.54 28.83
N ARG A 433 -46.97 -43.60 28.46
CA ARG A 433 -46.51 -43.79 27.08
C ARG A 433 -47.68 -44.03 26.12
N LYS A 434 -48.62 -44.89 26.51
CA LYS A 434 -49.84 -45.19 25.74
C LYS A 434 -50.63 -43.94 25.45
N PHE A 435 -50.81 -43.07 26.45
CA PHE A 435 -51.50 -41.79 26.25
C PHE A 435 -50.70 -40.86 25.33
N GLY A 436 -49.37 -40.78 25.51
CA GLY A 436 -48.50 -39.98 24.63
C GLY A 436 -48.51 -40.44 23.16
N MET A 437 -48.69 -41.74 22.92
CA MET A 437 -48.78 -42.38 21.60
C MET A 437 -50.21 -42.46 21.03
N ASP A 438 -51.18 -41.81 21.68
CA ASP A 438 -52.60 -41.80 21.29
C ASP A 438 -53.27 -43.19 21.30
N GLU A 439 -52.71 -44.15 22.02
CA GLU A 439 -53.28 -45.50 22.17
C GLU A 439 -54.45 -45.54 23.16
N ILE A 440 -54.53 -44.55 24.05
CA ILE A 440 -55.62 -44.41 25.03
C ILE A 440 -56.10 -42.95 25.08
N THR A 441 -57.39 -42.77 25.34
CA THR A 441 -58.02 -41.46 25.49
C THR A 441 -57.66 -40.81 26.84
N GLY A 442 -57.87 -39.49 26.96
CA GLY A 442 -57.64 -38.77 28.22
C GLY A 442 -58.48 -39.32 29.39
N ASP A 443 -59.71 -39.75 29.12
CA ASP A 443 -60.60 -40.35 30.12
C ASP A 443 -60.08 -41.74 30.56
N GLU A 444 -59.62 -42.58 29.61
CA GLU A 444 -59.00 -43.88 29.90
C GLU A 444 -57.67 -43.72 30.66
N PHE A 445 -56.86 -42.72 30.34
CA PHE A 445 -55.65 -42.40 31.10
C PHE A 445 -56.00 -42.03 32.54
N CYS A 446 -57.00 -41.17 32.76
CA CYS A 446 -57.45 -40.80 34.11
C CYS A 446 -57.89 -42.03 34.92
N ASP A 447 -58.65 -42.93 34.30
CA ASP A 447 -59.14 -44.15 34.94
C ASP A 447 -58.03 -45.18 35.20
N GLN A 448 -57.10 -45.37 34.28
CA GLN A 448 -55.96 -46.27 34.47
C GLN A 448 -55.00 -45.75 35.55
N VAL A 449 -54.72 -44.44 35.59
CA VAL A 449 -53.93 -43.82 36.68
C VAL A 449 -54.66 -43.95 38.01
N ARG A 450 -56.00 -43.79 38.03
CA ARG A 450 -56.84 -44.01 39.22
C ARG A 450 -56.82 -45.45 39.69
N GLN A 451 -56.82 -46.43 38.80
CA GLN A 451 -56.69 -47.85 39.15
C GLN A 451 -55.29 -48.16 39.68
N CYS A 452 -54.27 -47.52 39.11
CA CYS A 452 -52.87 -47.71 39.49
C CYS A 452 -52.55 -47.16 40.90
N VAL A 453 -53.01 -45.95 41.25
CA VAL A 453 -52.61 -45.27 42.52
C VAL A 453 -53.78 -44.78 43.40
N GLY A 454 -55.02 -45.12 43.05
CA GLY A 454 -56.21 -44.65 43.74
C GLY A 454 -56.59 -43.19 43.47
N SER A 455 -57.87 -42.86 43.71
CA SER A 455 -58.45 -41.56 43.32
C SER A 455 -57.76 -40.33 43.93
N LYS A 456 -57.24 -40.42 45.16
CA LYS A 456 -56.60 -39.28 45.83
C LYS A 456 -55.23 -38.93 45.23
N CYS A 457 -54.44 -39.93 44.87
CA CYS A 457 -53.12 -39.72 44.26
C CYS A 457 -53.27 -39.38 42.77
N ALA A 458 -54.20 -40.02 42.07
CA ALA A 458 -54.54 -39.67 40.69
C ALA A 458 -54.95 -38.20 40.54
N SER A 459 -55.71 -37.64 41.49
CA SER A 459 -56.05 -36.21 41.51
C SER A 459 -54.87 -35.25 41.59
N LYS A 460 -53.68 -35.71 42.01
CA LYS A 460 -52.46 -34.92 42.08
C LYS A 460 -51.52 -35.20 40.90
N ILE A 461 -51.50 -36.44 40.42
CA ILE A 461 -50.61 -36.87 39.32
C ILE A 461 -51.11 -36.36 37.98
N ILE A 462 -52.40 -36.53 37.67
CA ILE A 462 -52.94 -36.25 36.31
C ILE A 462 -52.68 -34.80 35.85
N PRO A 463 -52.89 -33.75 36.67
CA PRO A 463 -52.57 -32.37 36.27
C PRO A 463 -51.08 -32.13 36.03
N ASN A 464 -50.20 -32.80 36.78
CA ASN A 464 -48.76 -32.70 36.58
C ASN A 464 -48.31 -33.49 35.34
N SER A 465 -48.92 -34.65 35.07
CA SER A 465 -48.70 -35.39 33.82
C SER A 465 -49.11 -34.56 32.60
N ALA A 466 -50.20 -33.79 32.68
CA ALA A 466 -50.62 -32.89 31.61
C ALA A 466 -49.59 -31.78 31.33
N LYS A 467 -48.92 -31.26 32.37
CA LYS A 467 -47.85 -30.25 32.21
C LYS A 467 -46.57 -30.78 31.58
N LEU A 468 -46.37 -32.10 31.54
CA LEU A 468 -45.21 -32.73 30.92
C LEU A 468 -45.42 -33.05 29.43
N LEU A 469 -46.63 -32.80 28.90
CA LEU A 469 -46.92 -33.00 27.48
C LEU A 469 -46.37 -31.82 26.69
N SER A 470 -45.61 -32.12 25.64
CA SER A 470 -45.10 -31.11 24.70
C SER A 470 -46.16 -30.57 23.75
N ASP A 471 -47.30 -31.26 23.64
CA ASP A 471 -48.41 -30.94 22.75
C ASP A 471 -49.55 -30.26 23.55
N GLU A 472 -49.84 -29.01 23.19
CA GLU A 472 -50.84 -28.17 23.85
C GLU A 472 -52.26 -28.71 23.68
N GLU A 473 -52.56 -29.37 22.55
CA GLU A 473 -53.88 -29.97 22.30
C GLU A 473 -54.08 -31.19 23.20
N LYS A 474 -53.07 -32.06 23.30
CA LYS A 474 -53.11 -33.22 24.22
C LYS A 474 -53.16 -32.80 25.68
N GLN A 475 -52.45 -31.74 26.04
CA GLN A 475 -52.53 -31.15 27.37
C GLN A 475 -53.96 -30.71 27.71
N ASN A 476 -54.61 -29.99 26.79
CA ASN A 476 -55.99 -29.53 26.98
C ASN A 476 -56.97 -30.70 27.06
N VAL A 477 -56.86 -31.71 26.17
CA VAL A 477 -57.68 -32.93 26.19
C VAL A 477 -57.55 -33.66 27.53
N LEU A 478 -56.33 -33.80 28.06
CA LEU A 478 -56.11 -34.46 29.34
C LEU A 478 -56.67 -33.65 30.52
N LEU A 479 -56.57 -32.32 30.49
CA LEU A 479 -57.14 -31.45 31.53
C LEU A 479 -58.68 -31.47 31.51
N GLU A 480 -59.29 -31.55 30.34
CA GLU A 480 -60.74 -31.72 30.20
C GLU A 480 -61.22 -33.07 30.73
N ALA A 481 -60.53 -34.17 30.35
CA ALA A 481 -60.80 -35.49 30.89
C ALA A 481 -60.63 -35.52 32.42
N PHE A 482 -59.60 -34.83 32.94
CA PHE A 482 -59.40 -34.69 34.37
C PHE A 482 -60.55 -33.96 35.08
N ALA A 483 -61.15 -32.94 34.45
CA ALA A 483 -62.32 -32.25 34.98
C ALA A 483 -63.52 -33.19 35.09
N ARG A 484 -63.76 -34.03 34.07
CA ARG A 484 -64.81 -35.06 34.07
C ARG A 484 -64.56 -36.11 35.15
N PHE A 485 -63.32 -36.60 35.25
CA PHE A 485 -62.86 -37.52 36.29
C PHE A 485 -63.13 -36.99 37.70
N LYS A 486 -62.86 -35.70 37.97
CA LYS A 486 -63.17 -35.08 39.28
C LYS A 486 -64.66 -35.10 39.60
N GLU A 487 -65.51 -34.79 38.64
CA GLU A 487 -66.95 -34.84 38.82
C GLU A 487 -67.45 -36.29 39.03
N GLN A 488 -66.85 -37.28 38.37
CA GLN A 488 -67.17 -38.69 38.58
C GLN A 488 -66.77 -39.17 39.99
N VAL A 489 -65.55 -38.86 40.44
CA VAL A 489 -65.09 -39.18 41.82
C VAL A 489 -65.96 -38.48 42.87
N LYS A 490 -66.44 -37.26 42.59
CA LYS A 490 -67.37 -36.53 43.46
C LYS A 490 -68.73 -37.22 43.52
N LYS A 491 -69.32 -37.58 42.37
CA LYS A 491 -70.57 -38.35 42.28
C LYS A 491 -70.46 -39.70 42.98
N GLU A 492 -69.32 -40.39 42.88
CA GLU A 492 -69.09 -41.65 43.60
C GLU A 492 -68.93 -41.48 45.12
N LYS A 493 -68.32 -40.39 45.58
CA LYS A 493 -68.30 -40.07 47.02
C LYS A 493 -69.70 -39.74 47.52
N GLU A 494 -70.49 -39.03 46.73
CA GLU A 494 -71.90 -38.73 47.03
C GLU A 494 -72.77 -39.99 47.00
N SER A 495 -72.54 -40.91 46.07
CA SER A 495 -73.25 -42.20 46.00
C SER A 495 -72.83 -43.17 47.11
N LYS A 496 -71.54 -43.25 47.48
CA LYS A 496 -71.09 -44.00 48.68
C LYS A 496 -71.59 -43.37 49.98
N LYS A 497 -71.76 -42.04 50.01
CA LYS A 497 -72.43 -41.33 51.11
C LYS A 497 -73.93 -41.64 51.14
N GLN A 498 -74.58 -41.78 49.99
CA GLN A 498 -75.98 -42.21 49.87
C GLN A 498 -76.18 -43.70 50.20
N GLN A 499 -75.21 -44.58 49.86
CA GLN A 499 -75.25 -46.02 50.17
C GLN A 499 -74.92 -46.31 51.66
N ARG A 500 -74.14 -45.44 52.32
CA ARG A 500 -74.03 -45.41 53.81
C ARG A 500 -75.28 -44.85 54.49
N ASN A 501 -76.15 -44.17 53.76
CA ASN A 501 -77.35 -43.49 54.28
C ASN A 501 -78.67 -44.23 53.96
N SER A 502 -78.64 -45.50 53.54
CA SER A 502 -79.86 -46.33 53.44
C SER A 502 -80.32 -46.95 54.78
N LEU A 503 -79.66 -46.61 55.89
CA LEU A 503 -80.25 -46.61 57.22
C LEU A 503 -80.35 -45.14 57.68
N VAL A 504 -81.60 -44.72 57.89
CA VAL A 504 -82.08 -43.42 58.41
C VAL A 504 -82.45 -42.38 57.34
N SER A 505 -83.77 -42.17 57.25
CA SER A 505 -84.48 -41.12 56.50
C SER A 505 -84.42 -39.73 57.18
N PRO A 506 -84.73 -38.64 56.44
CA PRO A 506 -84.35 -37.23 56.70
C PRO A 506 -85.60 -36.35 57.00
N PRO A 507 -85.70 -35.02 56.70
CA PRO A 507 -84.79 -33.84 56.70
C PRO A 507 -85.37 -32.59 57.42
N SER A 508 -84.64 -31.46 57.47
CA SER A 508 -85.09 -30.06 57.17
C SER A 508 -83.99 -29.06 57.58
N GLU A 509 -83.25 -28.42 56.67
CA GLU A 509 -83.54 -27.22 55.84
C GLU A 509 -83.19 -25.87 56.49
N GLY A 510 -82.47 -25.01 55.73
CA GLY A 510 -82.29 -23.56 55.96
C GLY A 510 -80.83 -23.08 56.00
N ARG A 511 -80.15 -22.93 54.84
CA ARG A 511 -79.93 -21.69 54.04
C ARG A 511 -78.82 -20.74 54.53
N GLU A 512 -77.72 -20.65 53.76
CA GLU A 512 -77.22 -19.46 53.00
C GLU A 512 -76.37 -18.48 53.86
N ARG A 513 -75.25 -17.86 53.44
CA ARG A 513 -74.55 -17.64 52.16
C ARG A 513 -73.20 -16.96 52.46
N ALA A 514 -72.21 -17.12 51.56
CA ALA A 514 -71.08 -16.21 51.22
C ALA A 514 -70.12 -15.76 52.34
N GLY A 515 -68.82 -15.50 52.15
CA GLY A 515 -67.96 -15.41 50.99
C GLY A 515 -66.64 -14.73 51.43
N SER A 516 -65.56 -15.10 50.76
CA SER A 516 -64.31 -14.34 50.52
C SER A 516 -63.40 -13.86 51.67
N SER A 517 -62.17 -14.37 51.61
CA SER A 517 -60.88 -13.64 51.66
C SER A 517 -60.62 -12.60 52.75
N SER A 518 -59.54 -12.77 53.50
CA SER A 518 -58.39 -11.87 53.33
C SER A 518 -57.13 -12.43 54.01
N ALA A 519 -56.02 -12.24 53.31
CA ALA A 519 -54.70 -12.67 53.70
C ALA A 519 -54.18 -11.91 54.92
N GLY A 520 -53.64 -12.66 55.89
CA GLY A 520 -52.80 -12.11 56.94
C GLY A 520 -51.45 -11.65 56.38
N ARG A 521 -51.25 -10.33 56.30
CA ARG A 521 -49.92 -9.71 56.12
C ARG A 521 -49.13 -9.83 57.42
N LYS A 522 -48.18 -10.76 57.49
CA LYS A 522 -46.98 -10.60 58.34
C LYS A 522 -45.89 -9.95 57.49
N ARG A 523 -45.55 -8.71 57.82
CA ARG A 523 -44.35 -8.02 57.31
C ARG A 523 -43.13 -8.67 57.95
N ASN A 524 -42.44 -9.54 57.23
CA ASN A 524 -41.01 -9.76 57.46
C ASN A 524 -40.24 -8.82 56.53
N LYS A 525 -39.38 -8.02 57.17
CA LYS A 525 -38.49 -7.03 56.57
C LYS A 525 -37.37 -7.81 55.87
N VAL A 526 -37.47 -8.00 54.56
CA VAL A 526 -36.37 -8.52 53.74
C VAL A 526 -35.47 -7.33 53.39
N VAL A 527 -34.25 -7.38 53.92
CA VAL A 527 -33.13 -6.58 53.44
C VAL A 527 -32.80 -7.08 52.04
N VAL A 528 -32.88 -6.18 51.05
CA VAL A 528 -32.39 -6.45 49.69
C VAL A 528 -30.87 -6.24 49.73
N PRO A 529 -30.03 -7.23 49.38
CA PRO A 529 -28.63 -6.96 49.13
C PRO A 529 -28.56 -6.20 47.81
N LEU A 530 -28.14 -4.94 47.86
CA LEU A 530 -27.77 -4.21 46.66
C LEU A 530 -26.49 -4.87 46.11
N PRO A 531 -26.48 -5.40 44.87
CA PRO A 531 -25.24 -5.88 44.27
C PRO A 531 -24.39 -4.64 43.98
N ILE A 532 -23.30 -4.49 44.72
CA ILE A 532 -22.29 -3.46 44.46
C ILE A 532 -21.56 -3.89 43.18
N LYS A 533 -21.77 -3.16 42.09
CA LYS A 533 -20.95 -3.30 40.88
C LYS A 533 -19.61 -2.61 41.12
N ASP A 534 -18.51 -3.36 40.93
CA ASP A 534 -17.15 -2.80 40.96
C ASP A 534 -17.01 -1.72 39.89
N ILE A 535 -16.27 -0.66 40.19
CA ILE A 535 -15.95 0.38 39.22
C ILE A 535 -14.78 -0.12 38.40
N GLU A 536 -14.99 -0.40 37.12
CA GLU A 536 -13.94 -0.90 36.23
C GLU A 536 -12.83 0.15 36.06
N PRO A 537 -11.54 -0.23 36.21
CA PRO A 537 -10.43 0.67 36.01
C PRO A 537 -10.33 1.05 34.53
N VAL A 538 -10.10 2.33 34.27
CA VAL A 538 -9.86 2.84 32.93
C VAL A 538 -8.38 2.63 32.60
N VAL A 539 -8.10 2.07 31.42
CA VAL A 539 -6.74 1.71 30.98
C VAL A 539 -6.44 2.33 29.61
N GLY A 540 -5.15 2.49 29.26
CA GLY A 540 -4.74 3.01 27.95
C GLY A 540 -5.07 4.50 27.73
N GLU A 541 -5.49 4.86 26.52
CA GLU A 541 -5.73 6.25 26.11
C GLU A 541 -6.88 6.91 26.88
N GLU A 542 -7.93 6.16 27.22
CA GLU A 542 -9.04 6.67 28.03
C GLU A 542 -8.58 7.07 29.43
N ALA A 543 -7.59 6.37 30.00
CA ALA A 543 -7.03 6.71 31.31
C ALA A 543 -6.21 8.00 31.24
N GLN A 544 -5.51 8.23 30.13
CA GLN A 544 -4.75 9.45 29.89
C GLN A 544 -5.67 10.66 29.71
N LEU A 545 -6.78 10.50 28.97
CA LEU A 545 -7.80 11.53 28.81
C LEU A 545 -8.50 11.85 30.13
N LEU A 546 -8.87 10.83 30.90
CA LEU A 546 -9.46 11.01 32.23
C LEU A 546 -8.48 11.69 33.19
N HIS A 547 -7.21 11.29 33.18
CA HIS A 547 -6.17 11.93 34.00
C HIS A 547 -5.98 13.41 33.63
N LYS A 548 -5.96 13.74 32.34
CA LYS A 548 -5.87 15.13 31.85
C LYS A 548 -7.11 15.94 32.28
N SER A 549 -8.31 15.40 32.10
CA SER A 549 -9.58 16.04 32.50
C SER A 549 -9.64 16.32 34.01
N ILE A 550 -9.18 15.38 34.84
CA ILE A 550 -9.10 15.55 36.30
C ILE A 550 -8.13 16.68 36.65
N LEU A 551 -6.93 16.70 36.07
CA LEU A 551 -5.94 17.73 36.36
C LEU A 551 -6.42 19.13 35.93
N GLU A 552 -7.09 19.24 34.78
CA GLU A 552 -7.70 20.50 34.32
C GLU A 552 -8.82 20.97 35.26
N SER A 553 -9.71 20.05 35.68
CA SER A 553 -10.80 20.35 36.61
C SER A 553 -10.29 20.76 38.00
N VAL A 554 -9.25 20.09 38.50
CA VAL A 554 -8.61 20.41 39.78
C VAL A 554 -7.85 21.73 39.71
N LEU A 555 -7.17 22.02 38.60
CA LEU A 555 -6.48 23.29 38.40
C LEU A 555 -7.47 24.46 38.39
N ALA A 556 -8.60 24.28 37.72
CA ALA A 556 -9.69 25.25 37.69
C ALA A 556 -10.27 25.47 39.09
N ALA A 557 -10.50 24.40 39.87
CA ALA A 557 -11.00 24.50 41.25
C ALA A 557 -10.02 25.23 42.19
N PHE A 558 -8.71 25.14 41.95
CA PHE A 558 -7.70 25.90 42.68
C PHE A 558 -7.48 27.33 42.16
N GLY A 559 -8.25 27.79 41.17
CA GLY A 559 -8.06 29.10 40.55
C GLY A 559 -6.69 29.27 39.88
N GLY A 560 -6.08 28.16 39.43
CA GLY A 560 -4.76 28.16 38.81
C GLY A 560 -3.58 28.19 39.78
N ASP A 561 -3.77 28.03 41.10
CA ASP A 561 -2.67 28.06 42.08
C ASP A 561 -1.72 26.85 41.93
N PRO A 562 -0.46 27.07 41.49
CA PRO A 562 0.48 25.98 41.22
C PRO A 562 1.00 25.32 42.50
N LYS A 563 0.95 25.99 43.67
CA LYS A 563 1.38 25.40 44.95
C LYS A 563 0.33 24.39 45.45
N LYS A 564 -0.95 24.72 45.32
CA LYS A 564 -2.05 23.80 45.65
C LYS A 564 -2.08 22.60 44.72
N MET A 565 -1.83 22.79 43.42
CA MET A 565 -1.69 21.69 42.46
C MET A 565 -0.53 20.73 42.80
N LYS A 566 0.62 21.27 43.23
CA LYS A 566 1.74 20.45 43.73
C LYS A 566 1.38 19.66 45.00
N SER A 567 0.61 20.27 45.91
CA SER A 567 0.11 19.57 47.10
C SER A 567 -0.85 18.43 46.73
N PHE A 568 -1.78 18.68 45.80
CA PHE A 568 -2.74 17.68 45.33
C PHE A 568 -2.06 16.49 44.68
N THR A 569 -1.16 16.73 43.72
CA THR A 569 -0.39 15.66 43.05
C THR A 569 0.53 14.89 44.00
N SER A 570 0.98 15.52 45.09
CA SER A 570 1.72 14.83 46.16
C SER A 570 0.82 13.89 46.97
N HIS A 571 -0.38 14.34 47.36
CA HIS A 571 -1.32 13.52 48.13
C HIS A 571 -1.91 12.37 47.30
N THR A 572 -2.20 12.59 46.01
CA THR A 572 -2.62 11.51 45.11
C THR A 572 -1.55 10.43 44.96
N ARG A 573 -0.27 10.81 44.86
CA ARG A 573 0.86 9.87 44.84
C ARG A 573 1.03 9.12 46.16
N LYS A 574 0.90 9.82 47.30
CA LYS A 574 0.95 9.20 48.63
C LYS A 574 -0.13 8.13 48.78
N TYR A 575 -1.36 8.41 48.34
CA TYR A 575 -2.44 7.44 48.36
C TYR A 575 -2.19 6.25 47.42
N GLY A 576 -1.77 6.52 46.17
CA GLY A 576 -1.44 5.45 45.20
C GLY A 576 -0.35 4.49 45.70
N ASN A 577 0.63 5.02 46.46
CA ASN A 577 1.73 4.28 47.06
C ASN A 577 1.44 3.77 48.49
N GLU A 578 0.19 3.80 48.96
CA GLU A 578 -0.23 3.29 50.28
C GLU A 578 0.42 4.00 51.49
N GLN A 579 0.91 5.22 51.32
CA GLN A 579 1.52 6.00 52.39
C GLN A 579 0.48 6.71 53.28
N ILE A 580 -0.76 6.83 52.82
CA ILE A 580 -1.91 7.38 53.54
C ILE A 580 -3.14 6.52 53.25
N THR A 581 -4.06 6.45 54.21
CA THR A 581 -5.32 5.69 54.08
C THR A 581 -6.33 6.40 53.16
N ALA A 582 -7.34 5.67 52.71
CA ALA A 582 -8.42 6.23 51.89
C ALA A 582 -9.19 7.33 52.62
N HIS A 583 -9.41 7.18 53.93
CA HIS A 583 -10.04 8.19 54.78
C HIS A 583 -9.19 9.45 54.93
N GLU A 584 -7.88 9.31 55.14
CA GLU A 584 -6.98 10.47 55.22
C GLU A 584 -6.88 11.21 53.88
N PHE A 585 -6.84 10.47 52.77
CA PHE A 585 -6.84 11.06 51.44
C PHE A 585 -8.19 11.74 51.13
N TYR A 586 -9.31 11.12 51.48
CA TYR A 586 -10.64 11.71 51.32
C TYR A 586 -10.82 12.98 52.18
N GLN A 587 -10.35 12.96 53.43
CA GLN A 587 -10.39 14.13 54.31
C GLN A 587 -9.57 15.28 53.72
N TYR A 588 -8.38 15.00 53.17
CA TYR A 588 -7.60 16.00 52.44
C TYR A 588 -8.38 16.61 51.26
N LEU A 589 -9.15 15.82 50.51
CA LEU A 589 -9.98 16.32 49.42
C LEU A 589 -11.11 17.22 49.95
N MET A 590 -11.77 16.83 51.05
CA MET A 590 -12.84 17.62 51.69
C MET A 590 -12.33 18.93 52.30
N ASP A 591 -11.09 18.95 52.79
CA ASP A 591 -10.45 20.18 53.30
C ASP A 591 -9.96 21.09 52.15
N SER A 592 -9.75 20.53 50.96
CA SER A 592 -9.17 21.23 49.79
C SER A 592 -10.20 21.72 48.78
N PHE A 593 -11.39 21.11 48.74
CA PHE A 593 -12.42 21.38 47.72
C PHE A 593 -13.84 21.37 48.33
N ASP A 594 -14.79 21.99 47.63
CA ASP A 594 -16.20 21.94 48.01
C ASP A 594 -16.76 20.49 47.96
N PRO A 595 -17.65 20.11 48.89
CA PRO A 595 -18.22 18.75 48.96
C PRO A 595 -18.82 18.25 47.63
N ASP A 596 -19.50 19.11 46.88
CA ASP A 596 -20.11 18.78 45.59
C ASP A 596 -19.07 18.54 44.48
N PHE A 597 -17.87 19.14 44.61
CA PHE A 597 -16.75 18.88 43.72
C PHE A 597 -16.06 17.56 44.09
N VAL A 598 -15.84 17.31 45.38
CA VAL A 598 -15.25 16.05 45.88
C VAL A 598 -16.12 14.85 45.48
N GLY A 599 -17.45 14.97 45.57
CA GLY A 599 -18.38 13.90 45.17
C GLY A 599 -18.32 13.51 43.69
N ARG A 600 -17.84 14.41 42.82
CA ARG A 600 -17.60 14.13 41.39
C ARG A 600 -16.16 13.67 41.12
N LEU A 601 -15.20 14.24 41.85
CA LEU A 601 -13.78 13.96 41.68
C LEU A 601 -13.39 12.55 42.16
N VAL A 602 -13.96 12.08 43.28
CA VAL A 602 -13.59 10.80 43.90
C VAL A 602 -13.88 9.59 42.99
N PRO A 603 -15.05 9.48 42.34
CA PRO A 603 -15.30 8.43 41.35
C PRO A 603 -14.30 8.41 40.19
N ASP A 604 -13.94 9.58 39.66
CA ASP A 604 -12.98 9.71 38.56
C ASP A 604 -11.55 9.33 38.98
N LEU A 605 -11.13 9.71 40.20
CA LEU A 605 -9.86 9.27 40.78
C LEU A 605 -9.83 7.76 41.02
N ALA A 606 -10.94 7.17 41.49
CA ALA A 606 -11.04 5.73 41.68
C ALA A 606 -10.90 4.99 40.35
N ARG A 607 -11.50 5.48 39.27
CA ARG A 607 -11.39 4.88 37.92
C ARG A 607 -9.95 4.82 37.38
N LEU A 608 -9.03 5.65 37.87
CA LEU A 608 -7.62 5.61 37.48
C LEU A 608 -6.78 4.58 38.27
N LEU A 609 -7.31 4.00 39.35
CA LEU A 609 -6.58 3.04 40.17
C LEU A 609 -6.78 1.62 39.62
N GLN A 610 -5.68 0.96 39.24
CA GLN A 610 -5.69 -0.42 38.76
C GLN A 610 -6.09 -1.43 39.86
N ASP A 611 -5.72 -1.13 41.11
CA ASP A 611 -5.98 -1.95 42.28
C ASP A 611 -7.44 -1.83 42.74
N SER A 612 -8.16 -2.95 42.77
CA SER A 612 -9.57 -2.98 43.18
C SER A 612 -9.74 -2.60 44.65
N GLU A 613 -8.89 -3.05 45.57
CA GLU A 613 -9.03 -2.71 46.99
C GLU A 613 -8.88 -1.21 47.23
N LYS A 614 -7.95 -0.54 46.53
CA LYS A 614 -7.78 0.92 46.60
C LYS A 614 -8.94 1.69 45.99
N ARG A 615 -9.54 1.19 44.91
CA ARG A 615 -10.77 1.77 44.35
C ARG A 615 -11.91 1.70 45.35
N HIS A 616 -12.17 0.51 45.87
CA HIS A 616 -13.27 0.29 46.82
C HIS A 616 -13.07 1.07 48.11
N ALA A 617 -11.84 1.16 48.63
CA ALA A 617 -11.55 1.92 49.84
C ALA A 617 -11.84 3.42 49.67
N LEU A 618 -11.48 4.01 48.52
CA LEU A 618 -11.72 5.43 48.25
C LEU A 618 -13.21 5.75 48.05
N ILE A 619 -13.94 4.88 47.34
CA ILE A 619 -15.39 5.02 47.17
C ILE A 619 -16.11 4.81 48.50
N ARG A 620 -15.66 3.88 49.33
CA ARG A 620 -16.23 3.65 50.66
C ARG A 620 -16.05 4.87 51.56
N ALA A 621 -14.89 5.53 51.54
CA ALA A 621 -14.66 6.76 52.29
C ALA A 621 -15.63 7.89 51.87
N LEU A 622 -15.91 8.02 50.57
CA LEU A 622 -16.95 8.94 50.06
C LEU A 622 -18.33 8.57 50.59
N CYS A 623 -18.74 7.31 50.48
CA CYS A 623 -20.05 6.85 50.93
C CYS A 623 -20.25 6.99 52.46
N GLU A 624 -19.21 6.75 53.25
CA GLU A 624 -19.22 6.86 54.71
C GLU A 624 -19.48 8.29 55.21
N SER A 625 -19.15 9.30 54.40
CA SER A 625 -19.40 10.70 54.70
C SER A 625 -20.83 11.17 54.42
N ALA A 626 -21.66 10.34 53.76
CA ALA A 626 -23.02 10.71 53.38
C ALA A 626 -24.00 10.72 54.59
N PRO A 627 -24.88 11.73 54.72
CA PRO A 627 -25.86 11.79 55.80
C PRO A 627 -26.76 10.54 55.83
N GLY A 628 -26.70 9.77 56.91
CA GLY A 628 -27.50 8.55 57.09
C GLY A 628 -26.79 7.24 56.75
N TRP A 629 -25.51 7.26 56.37
CA TRP A 629 -24.68 6.05 56.14
C TRP A 629 -24.68 5.08 57.33
N ALA A 630 -24.74 5.59 58.57
CA ALA A 630 -24.82 4.77 59.78
C ALA A 630 -26.01 3.79 59.80
N LYS A 631 -27.06 4.01 58.99
CA LYS A 631 -28.19 3.08 58.83
C LYS A 631 -27.88 1.87 57.95
N PHE A 632 -26.76 1.90 57.23
CA PHE A 632 -26.31 0.89 56.27
C PHE A 632 -24.95 0.26 56.64
N ALA A 633 -24.32 0.71 57.74
CA ALA A 633 -23.07 0.14 58.24
C ALA A 633 -23.27 -1.32 58.68
N GLY A 634 -22.60 -2.27 58.02
CA GLY A 634 -22.66 -3.70 58.30
C GLY A 634 -23.67 -4.51 57.47
N LEU A 635 -24.27 -3.89 56.43
CA LEU A 635 -25.03 -4.58 55.39
C LEU A 635 -24.16 -5.01 54.20
#